data_AF-A0A165ERX5-F1
#
_entry.id   AF-A0A165ERX5-F1
#
_cell.length_a   1.000
_cell.length_b   1.000
_cell.length_c   1.000
_cell.angle_alpha   90.00
_cell.angle_beta   90.00
_cell.angle_gamma   90.00
#
_symmetry.space_group_name_H-M   'P 1'
#
loop_
_entity.id
_entity.type
_entity.pdbx_description
1 polymer ?
#
loop_
_entity_poly.entity_id
_entity_poly.type
_entity_poly.pdbx_seq_one_letter_code
_entity_poly.pdbx_strand_id
1 'polypeptide(L)'
;MSVLDPNRYAGPAEAAILRSDIAADDAARPALRQSAAQALTALHDATTALRAAQEAVDSAQKIYDHIAQLEASLEERTRVSRGLLHPIRRLPNEILSMIFVADERSESDQPFIVAAVCRRWRAVALSTPSLWVTVSCELPTVKAAEQSVTYMNFHFDRSAQLPLKVLIDYEARGSVPGTSFALALGKLFRRARDFTFTSSSDTAHMLSQCLTGRAPDLTDLYLNDTYFPGTAPTARPVYWLADPLAGIHHVSVGSNAPTLYGEF
;
A
#
# COMPACT_ATOMS: atom_id res chain seq x y z
N MET A 1 68.02 -20.66 32.92
CA MET A 1 67.75 -21.99 33.53
C MET A 1 68.30 -23.03 32.57
N SER A 2 69.48 -23.60 32.85
CA SER A 2 70.06 -24.62 31.98
C SER A 2 69.16 -25.84 32.01
N VAL A 3 68.72 -26.29 30.84
CA VAL A 3 68.03 -27.58 30.70
C VAL A 3 68.97 -28.65 31.25
N LEU A 4 68.60 -29.28 32.36
CA LEU A 4 69.39 -30.34 32.98
C LEU A 4 69.51 -31.50 31.98
N ASP A 5 70.72 -32.00 31.77
CA ASP A 5 70.96 -33.16 30.92
C ASP A 5 70.22 -34.39 31.49
N PRO A 6 69.22 -34.94 30.78
CA PRO A 6 68.43 -36.06 31.27
C PRO A 6 69.23 -37.35 31.46
N ASN A 7 70.45 -37.43 30.91
CA ASN A 7 71.33 -38.59 31.05
C ASN A 7 72.48 -38.38 32.06
N ARG A 8 72.49 -37.27 32.82
CA ARG A 8 73.51 -37.01 33.85
C ARG A 8 73.36 -37.97 35.04
N TYR A 9 74.50 -38.39 35.61
CA TYR A 9 74.53 -39.14 36.86
C TYR A 9 74.09 -38.26 38.05
N ALA A 10 73.06 -38.70 38.77
CA ALA A 10 72.61 -38.06 40.01
C ALA A 10 73.52 -38.43 41.19
N GLY A 11 74.00 -37.43 41.94
CA GLY A 11 74.81 -37.67 43.15
C GLY A 11 74.01 -38.39 44.25
N PRO A 12 74.65 -38.95 45.28
CA PRO A 12 73.97 -39.81 46.27
C PRO A 12 72.82 -39.14 47.04
N ALA A 13 72.92 -37.85 47.37
CA ALA A 13 71.84 -37.10 48.00
C ALA A 13 70.67 -36.81 47.03
N GLU A 14 70.98 -36.43 45.79
CA GLU A 14 70.01 -36.21 44.71
C GLU A 14 69.27 -37.51 44.36
N ALA A 15 69.99 -38.63 44.29
CA ALA A 15 69.42 -39.96 44.04
C ALA A 15 68.49 -40.45 45.17
N ALA A 16 68.73 -40.05 46.43
CA ALA A 16 67.85 -40.40 47.54
C ALA A 16 66.50 -39.65 47.45
N ILE A 17 66.53 -38.37 47.11
CA ILE A 17 65.34 -37.55 46.86
C ILE A 17 64.55 -38.11 45.66
N LEU A 18 65.22 -38.35 44.53
CA LEU A 18 64.59 -38.90 43.33
C LEU A 18 63.91 -40.25 43.58
N ARG A 19 64.50 -41.15 44.38
CA ARG A 19 63.85 -42.43 44.72
C ARG A 19 62.61 -42.25 45.59
N SER A 20 62.64 -41.31 46.54
CA SER A 20 61.48 -40.98 47.37
C SER A 20 60.34 -40.42 46.52
N ASP A 21 60.66 -39.50 45.61
CA ASP A 21 59.68 -38.89 44.70
C ASP A 21 59.09 -39.95 43.75
N ILE A 22 59.92 -40.82 43.17
CA ILE A 22 59.45 -41.94 42.33
C ILE A 22 58.52 -42.87 43.11
N ALA A 23 58.85 -43.21 44.35
CA ALA A 23 58.01 -44.08 45.18
C ALA A 23 56.66 -43.43 45.54
N ALA A 24 56.66 -42.13 45.82
CA ALA A 24 55.43 -41.36 46.05
C ALA A 24 54.56 -41.29 44.78
N ASP A 25 55.17 -41.03 43.62
CA ASP A 25 54.50 -41.00 42.32
C ASP A 25 53.95 -42.37 41.91
N ASP A 26 54.70 -43.45 42.15
CA ASP A 26 54.28 -44.83 41.91
C ASP A 26 53.06 -45.18 42.79
N ALA A 27 53.05 -44.74 44.05
CA ALA A 27 51.94 -44.96 44.97
C ALA A 27 50.68 -44.15 44.61
N ALA A 28 50.82 -42.93 44.05
CA ALA A 28 49.71 -42.07 43.65
C ALA A 28 49.10 -42.45 42.28
N ARG A 29 49.90 -43.03 41.37
CA ARG A 29 49.50 -43.42 40.01
C ARG A 29 48.21 -44.26 39.89
N PRO A 30 47.97 -45.31 40.71
CA PRO A 30 46.75 -46.12 40.60
C PRO A 30 45.48 -45.33 40.94
N ALA A 31 45.53 -44.47 41.97
CA ALA A 31 44.39 -43.63 42.35
C ALA A 31 44.03 -42.63 41.24
N LEU A 32 45.04 -42.01 40.61
CA LEU A 32 44.84 -41.14 39.45
C LEU A 32 44.25 -41.89 38.25
N ARG A 33 44.74 -43.10 37.95
CA ARG A 33 44.19 -43.95 36.87
C ARG A 33 42.73 -44.35 37.13
N GLN A 34 42.40 -44.69 38.38
CA GLN A 34 41.04 -45.02 38.78
C GLN A 34 40.10 -43.82 38.62
N SER A 35 40.53 -42.63 39.08
CA SER A 35 39.76 -41.40 38.91
C SER A 35 39.56 -41.05 37.43
N ALA A 36 40.60 -41.18 36.60
CA ALA A 36 40.50 -40.98 35.16
C ALA A 36 39.54 -41.98 34.50
N ALA A 37 39.56 -43.26 34.92
CA ALA A 37 38.62 -44.27 34.41
C ALA A 37 37.17 -43.94 34.79
N GLN A 38 36.93 -43.52 36.04
CA GLN A 38 35.60 -43.09 36.49
C GLN A 38 35.10 -41.87 35.72
N ALA A 39 35.97 -40.87 35.51
CA ALA A 39 35.65 -39.70 34.71
C ALA A 39 35.32 -40.06 33.25
N LEU A 40 36.05 -41.02 32.66
CA LEU A 40 35.79 -41.49 31.30
C LEU A 40 34.43 -42.19 31.18
N THR A 41 34.07 -43.03 32.15
CA THR A 41 32.75 -43.68 32.20
C THR A 41 31.64 -42.64 32.36
N ALA A 42 31.77 -41.71 33.31
CA ALA A 42 30.80 -40.65 33.51
C ALA A 42 30.60 -39.77 32.26
N LEU A 43 31.69 -39.48 31.54
CA LEU A 43 31.63 -38.74 30.27
C LEU A 43 30.86 -39.54 29.20
N HIS A 44 31.11 -40.84 29.09
CA HIS A 44 30.40 -41.71 28.14
C HIS A 44 28.89 -41.79 28.44
N ASP A 45 28.53 -41.94 29.72
CA ASP A 45 27.14 -41.99 30.17
C ASP A 45 26.43 -40.65 29.90
N ALA A 46 27.07 -39.53 30.22
CA ALA A 46 26.55 -38.19 29.93
C ALA A 46 26.37 -37.96 28.43
N THR A 47 27.31 -38.40 27.59
CA THR A 47 27.22 -38.30 26.13
C THR A 47 26.05 -39.13 25.59
N THR A 48 25.84 -40.32 26.13
CA THR A 48 24.72 -41.19 25.75
C THR A 48 23.37 -40.59 26.15
N ALA A 49 23.28 -40.04 27.37
CA ALA A 49 22.08 -39.34 27.84
C ALA A 49 21.77 -38.10 27.00
N LEU A 50 22.78 -37.31 26.62
CA LEU A 50 22.62 -36.17 25.73
C LEU A 50 22.07 -36.58 24.37
N ARG A 51 22.58 -37.67 23.78
CA ARG A 51 22.09 -38.20 22.51
C ARG A 51 20.62 -38.62 22.59
N ALA A 52 20.25 -39.34 23.65
CA ALA A 52 18.85 -39.75 23.86
C ALA A 52 17.92 -38.54 24.05
N ALA A 53 18.37 -37.51 24.78
CA ALA A 53 17.62 -36.27 24.93
C ALA A 53 17.45 -35.52 23.59
N GLN A 54 18.50 -35.48 22.76
CA GLN A 54 18.43 -34.87 21.42
C GLN A 54 17.46 -35.61 20.51
N GLU A 55 17.51 -36.95 20.50
CA GLU A 55 16.57 -37.78 19.74
C GLU A 55 15.11 -37.52 20.18
N ALA A 56 14.87 -37.36 21.48
CA ALA A 56 13.55 -37.01 22.01
C ALA A 56 13.10 -35.61 21.56
N VAL A 57 13.97 -34.61 21.61
CA VAL A 57 13.69 -33.24 21.12
C VAL A 57 13.36 -33.25 19.63
N ASP A 58 14.17 -33.94 18.82
CA ASP A 58 13.94 -34.04 17.38
C ASP A 58 12.60 -34.73 17.06
N SER A 59 12.20 -35.73 17.86
CA SER A 59 10.91 -36.39 17.71
C SER A 59 9.74 -35.47 18.07
N ALA A 60 9.86 -34.70 19.16
CA ALA A 60 8.86 -33.73 19.58
C ALA A 60 8.72 -32.60 18.56
N GLN A 61 9.84 -32.14 17.99
CA GLN A 61 9.86 -31.11 16.95
C GLN A 61 9.12 -31.58 15.69
N LYS A 62 9.33 -32.83 15.25
CA LYS A 62 8.59 -33.40 14.11
C LYS A 62 7.08 -33.44 14.35
N ILE A 63 6.66 -33.79 15.57
CA ILE A 63 5.24 -33.80 15.94
C ILE A 63 4.69 -32.37 15.92
N TYR A 64 5.40 -31.41 16.49
CA TYR A 64 5.02 -30.00 16.47
C TYR A 64 4.87 -29.48 15.04
N ASP A 65 5.86 -29.73 14.18
CA ASP A 65 5.84 -29.30 12.78
C ASP A 65 4.64 -29.91 12.03
N HIS A 66 4.33 -31.18 12.31
CA HIS A 66 3.18 -31.85 11.73
C HIS A 66 1.85 -31.21 12.18
N ILE A 67 1.71 -30.89 13.47
CA ILE A 67 0.52 -30.22 14.00
C ILE A 67 0.37 -28.82 13.39
N ALA A 68 1.45 -28.04 13.32
CA ALA A 68 1.44 -26.71 12.71
C ALA A 68 0.99 -26.76 11.23
N GLN A 69 1.44 -27.77 10.48
CA GLN A 69 0.97 -27.99 9.10
C GLN A 69 -0.52 -28.34 9.02
N LEU A 70 -1.02 -29.17 9.94
CA LEU A 70 -2.44 -29.53 10.02
C LEU A 70 -3.31 -28.32 10.37
N GLU A 71 -2.87 -27.49 11.32
CA GLU A 71 -3.56 -26.24 11.68
C GLU A 71 -3.64 -25.28 10.50
N ALA A 72 -2.53 -25.04 9.81
CA ALA A 72 -2.51 -24.21 8.60
C ALA A 72 -3.48 -24.74 7.52
N SER A 73 -3.54 -26.06 7.34
CA SER A 73 -4.48 -26.70 6.40
C SER A 73 -5.94 -26.57 6.84
N LEU A 74 -6.23 -26.66 8.14
CA LEU A 74 -7.58 -26.45 8.69
C LEU A 74 -8.02 -25.00 8.53
N GLU A 75 -7.13 -24.05 8.81
CA GLU A 75 -7.41 -22.63 8.68
C GLU A 75 -7.70 -22.27 7.22
N GLU A 76 -6.90 -22.77 6.28
CA GLU A 76 -7.14 -22.56 4.84
C GLU A 76 -8.50 -23.10 4.40
N ARG A 77 -8.83 -24.34 4.77
CA ARG A 77 -10.14 -24.94 4.46
C ARG A 77 -11.29 -24.14 5.05
N THR A 78 -11.13 -23.67 6.28
CA THR A 78 -12.14 -22.85 6.96
C THR A 78 -12.32 -21.51 6.27
N ARG A 79 -11.22 -20.85 5.90
CA ARG A 79 -11.21 -19.58 5.16
C ARG A 79 -11.93 -19.72 3.82
N VAL A 80 -11.60 -20.75 3.04
CA VAL A 80 -12.24 -21.04 1.75
C VAL A 80 -13.73 -21.30 1.94
N SER A 81 -14.11 -22.15 2.90
CA SER A 81 -15.52 -22.48 3.17
C SER A 81 -16.33 -21.27 3.62
N ARG A 82 -15.79 -20.44 4.53
CA ARG A 82 -16.40 -19.17 4.94
C ARG A 82 -16.56 -18.22 3.77
N GLY A 83 -15.58 -18.17 2.87
CA GLY A 83 -15.68 -17.45 1.61
C GLY A 83 -16.87 -17.95 0.79
N LEU A 84 -16.92 -19.24 0.46
CA LEU A 84 -18.00 -19.82 -0.35
C LEU A 84 -19.40 -19.59 0.24
N LEU A 85 -19.53 -19.66 1.57
CA LEU A 85 -20.79 -19.46 2.29
C LEU A 85 -21.11 -17.99 2.58
N HIS A 86 -20.23 -17.06 2.22
CA HIS A 86 -20.43 -15.65 2.54
C HIS A 86 -21.74 -15.11 1.94
N PRO A 87 -22.65 -14.50 2.75
CA PRO A 87 -23.98 -14.10 2.30
C PRO A 87 -24.02 -13.23 1.05
N ILE A 88 -23.00 -12.38 0.87
CA ILE A 88 -22.86 -11.49 -0.30
C ILE A 88 -22.86 -12.24 -1.64
N ARG A 89 -22.43 -13.51 -1.66
CA ARG A 89 -22.44 -14.35 -2.86
C ARG A 89 -23.84 -14.78 -3.29
N ARG A 90 -24.81 -14.77 -2.38
CA ARG A 90 -26.22 -15.12 -2.64
C ARG A 90 -27.09 -13.94 -3.03
N LEU A 91 -26.60 -12.72 -2.85
CA LEU A 91 -27.34 -11.53 -3.24
C LEU A 91 -27.57 -11.52 -4.76
N PRO A 92 -28.74 -11.10 -5.25
CA PRO A 92 -28.93 -10.77 -6.65
C PRO A 92 -27.99 -9.64 -7.11
N ASN A 93 -27.81 -9.48 -8.42
CA ASN A 93 -26.91 -8.45 -8.94
C ASN A 93 -27.45 -7.04 -8.68
N GLU A 94 -28.77 -6.88 -8.62
CA GLU A 94 -29.48 -5.64 -8.34
C GLU A 94 -29.23 -5.16 -6.91
N ILE A 95 -29.27 -6.08 -5.94
CA ILE A 95 -28.96 -5.73 -4.55
C ILE A 95 -27.47 -5.43 -4.41
N LEU A 96 -26.62 -6.16 -5.12
CA LEU A 96 -25.18 -5.91 -5.11
C LEU A 96 -24.83 -4.55 -5.72
N SER A 97 -25.50 -4.13 -6.79
CA SER A 97 -25.30 -2.80 -7.38
C SER A 97 -25.82 -1.68 -6.48
N MET A 98 -26.96 -1.88 -5.80
CA MET A 98 -27.44 -0.94 -4.78
C MET A 98 -26.42 -0.76 -3.66
N ILE A 99 -25.79 -1.84 -3.19
CA ILE A 99 -24.73 -1.77 -2.17
C ILE A 99 -23.54 -0.96 -2.68
N PHE A 100 -23.12 -1.15 -3.94
CA PHE A 100 -22.00 -0.40 -4.50
C PHE A 100 -22.29 1.11 -4.55
N VAL A 101 -23.53 1.49 -4.86
CA VAL A 101 -23.93 2.90 -5.01
C VAL A 101 -24.28 3.57 -3.69
N ALA A 102 -24.69 2.81 -2.66
CA ALA A 102 -25.18 3.35 -1.39
C ALA A 102 -24.09 3.97 -0.50
N ASP A 103 -22.82 3.84 -0.86
CA ASP A 103 -21.73 4.43 -0.09
C ASP A 103 -21.59 5.92 -0.41
N GLU A 104 -22.24 6.76 0.38
CA GLU A 104 -22.17 8.22 0.25
C GLU A 104 -20.77 8.79 0.56
N ARG A 105 -19.87 7.98 1.12
CA ARG A 105 -18.45 8.34 1.34
C ARG A 105 -17.58 7.97 0.16
N SER A 106 -18.16 7.49 -0.94
CA SER A 106 -17.41 6.94 -2.07
C SER A 106 -16.40 7.94 -2.61
N GLU A 107 -15.12 7.60 -2.42
CA GLU A 107 -14.02 8.17 -3.17
C GLU A 107 -14.27 7.95 -4.67
N SER A 108 -13.76 8.83 -5.52
CA SER A 108 -13.96 8.74 -6.98
C SER A 108 -13.42 7.43 -7.59
N ASP A 109 -12.58 6.70 -6.86
CA ASP A 109 -12.01 5.41 -7.26
C ASP A 109 -12.85 4.18 -6.89
N GLN A 110 -13.96 4.37 -6.16
CA GLN A 110 -14.84 3.28 -5.73
C GLN A 110 -15.23 2.28 -6.86
N PRO A 111 -15.57 2.72 -8.09
CA PRO A 111 -15.94 1.80 -9.17
C PRO A 111 -14.82 0.81 -9.51
N PHE A 112 -13.57 1.25 -9.44
CA PHE A 112 -12.40 0.42 -9.69
C PHE A 112 -12.12 -0.53 -8.53
N ILE A 113 -12.28 -0.07 -7.30
CA ILE A 113 -12.11 -0.88 -6.09
C ILE A 113 -13.08 -2.06 -6.11
N VAL A 114 -14.39 -1.80 -6.30
CA VAL A 114 -15.37 -2.90 -6.34
C VAL A 114 -15.19 -3.80 -7.55
N ALA A 115 -14.78 -3.25 -8.69
CA ALA A 115 -14.47 -4.04 -9.88
C ALA A 115 -13.23 -4.92 -9.72
N ALA A 116 -12.32 -4.62 -8.79
CA ALA A 116 -11.12 -5.42 -8.54
C ALA A 116 -11.37 -6.67 -7.70
N VAL A 117 -12.47 -6.74 -6.94
CA VAL A 117 -12.73 -7.80 -5.95
C VAL A 117 -12.85 -9.19 -6.57
N CYS A 118 -13.74 -9.38 -7.55
CA CYS A 118 -13.88 -10.65 -8.26
C CYS A 118 -14.55 -10.47 -9.64
N ARG A 119 -14.55 -11.51 -10.48
CA ARG A 119 -15.17 -11.46 -11.82
C ARG A 119 -16.64 -11.04 -11.79
N ARG A 120 -17.42 -11.53 -10.81
CA ARG A 120 -18.84 -11.19 -10.67
C ARG A 120 -19.03 -9.73 -10.29
N TRP A 121 -18.26 -9.23 -9.33
CA TRP A 121 -18.33 -7.83 -8.90
C TRP A 121 -17.90 -6.89 -10.03
N ARG A 122 -16.87 -7.25 -10.78
CA ARG A 122 -16.47 -6.55 -12.01
C ARG A 122 -17.62 -6.45 -13.00
N ALA A 123 -18.29 -7.56 -13.31
CA ALA A 123 -19.41 -7.55 -14.24
C ALA A 123 -20.54 -6.61 -13.76
N VAL A 124 -20.91 -6.70 -12.48
CA VAL A 124 -21.96 -5.85 -11.88
C VAL A 124 -21.55 -4.37 -11.85
N ALA A 125 -20.33 -4.05 -11.44
CA ALA A 125 -19.83 -2.68 -11.42
C ALA A 125 -19.83 -2.06 -12.83
N LEU A 126 -19.34 -2.81 -13.83
CA LEU A 126 -19.32 -2.36 -15.22
C LEU A 126 -20.73 -2.18 -15.82
N SER A 127 -21.72 -2.95 -15.35
CA SER A 127 -23.11 -2.85 -15.80
C SER A 127 -23.98 -1.91 -14.95
N THR A 128 -23.39 -1.13 -14.03
CA THR A 128 -24.10 -0.22 -13.13
C THR A 128 -23.69 1.23 -13.44
N PRO A 129 -24.38 1.93 -14.35
CA PRO A 129 -23.96 3.26 -14.79
C PRO A 129 -23.90 4.31 -13.68
N SER A 130 -24.82 4.24 -12.71
CA SER A 130 -24.88 5.17 -11.57
C SER A 130 -23.63 5.16 -10.70
N LEU A 131 -22.83 4.08 -10.75
CA LEU A 131 -21.57 3.98 -10.05
C LEU A 131 -20.47 4.88 -10.67
N TRP A 132 -20.58 5.22 -11.95
CA TRP A 132 -19.53 5.90 -12.72
C TRP A 132 -19.78 7.41 -12.90
N VAL A 133 -20.78 7.98 -12.23
CA VAL A 133 -21.24 9.36 -12.48
C VAL A 133 -20.33 10.44 -11.87
N THR A 134 -19.51 10.08 -10.88
CA THR A 134 -18.60 11.01 -10.21
C THR A 134 -17.20 10.86 -10.78
N VAL A 135 -16.63 11.95 -11.30
CA VAL A 135 -15.25 12.04 -11.76
C VAL A 135 -14.53 13.02 -10.85
N SER A 136 -13.52 12.56 -10.10
CA SER A 136 -12.68 13.44 -9.28
C SER A 136 -11.22 13.20 -9.58
N CYS A 137 -10.48 14.27 -9.90
CA CYS A 137 -9.07 14.20 -10.25
C CYS A 137 -8.28 15.28 -9.51
N GLU A 138 -7.25 14.88 -8.76
CA GLU A 138 -6.19 15.77 -8.28
C GLU A 138 -4.98 15.62 -9.20
N LEU A 139 -4.58 16.70 -9.87
CA LEU A 139 -3.66 16.68 -10.99
C LEU A 139 -2.45 17.60 -10.69
N PRO A 140 -1.49 17.14 -9.87
CA PRO A 140 -0.34 17.97 -9.47
C PRO A 140 0.67 18.21 -10.59
N THR A 141 0.58 17.47 -11.70
CA THR A 141 1.52 17.55 -12.83
C THR A 141 0.80 17.39 -14.17
N VAL A 142 1.41 17.89 -15.25
CA VAL A 142 0.94 17.63 -16.63
C VAL A 142 0.88 16.13 -16.92
N LYS A 143 1.84 15.35 -16.40
CA LYS A 143 1.85 13.89 -16.57
C LYS A 143 0.63 13.23 -15.90
N ALA A 144 0.26 13.68 -14.70
CA ALA A 144 -0.94 13.20 -14.02
C ALA A 144 -2.20 13.53 -14.82
N ALA A 145 -2.28 14.74 -15.39
CA ALA A 145 -3.38 15.13 -16.28
C ALA A 145 -3.49 14.19 -17.49
N GLU A 146 -2.39 13.90 -18.18
CA GLU A 146 -2.41 12.98 -19.33
C GLU A 146 -2.78 11.54 -18.93
N GLN A 147 -2.30 11.07 -17.77
CA GLN A 147 -2.66 9.74 -17.26
C GLN A 147 -4.14 9.66 -16.87
N SER A 148 -4.72 10.75 -16.37
CA SER A 148 -6.14 10.84 -15.99
C SER A 148 -7.09 10.74 -17.18
N VAL A 149 -6.63 10.96 -18.42
CA VAL A 149 -7.47 10.86 -19.63
C VAL A 149 -8.14 9.50 -19.74
N THR A 150 -7.42 8.42 -19.44
CA THR A 150 -7.97 7.07 -19.50
C THR A 150 -9.04 6.87 -18.41
N TYR A 151 -8.77 7.37 -17.21
CA TYR A 151 -9.71 7.37 -16.10
C TYR A 151 -11.00 8.15 -16.44
N MET A 152 -10.87 9.38 -16.94
CA MET A 152 -12.01 10.21 -17.36
C MET A 152 -12.87 9.52 -18.43
N ASN A 153 -12.25 8.93 -19.45
CA ASN A 153 -12.99 8.21 -20.49
C ASN A 153 -13.71 6.98 -19.93
N PHE A 154 -13.11 6.25 -18.99
CA PHE A 154 -13.77 5.12 -18.35
C PHE A 154 -15.04 5.51 -17.59
N HIS A 155 -15.02 6.63 -16.86
CA HIS A 155 -16.22 7.17 -16.23
C HIS A 155 -17.25 7.65 -17.26
N PHE A 156 -16.80 8.36 -18.29
CA PHE A 156 -17.67 8.84 -19.36
C PHE A 156 -18.41 7.71 -20.08
N ASP A 157 -17.70 6.67 -20.49
CA ASP A 157 -18.27 5.56 -21.26
C ASP A 157 -19.25 4.74 -20.41
N ARG A 158 -18.93 4.52 -19.12
CA ARG A 158 -19.69 3.61 -18.25
C ARG A 158 -20.86 4.27 -17.54
N SER A 159 -20.82 5.59 -17.34
CA SER A 159 -21.98 6.36 -16.86
C SER A 159 -23.14 6.42 -17.87
N ALA A 160 -22.94 5.89 -19.09
CA ALA A 160 -23.92 5.79 -20.16
C ALA A 160 -24.50 7.15 -20.58
N GLN A 161 -25.73 7.49 -20.15
CA GLN A 161 -26.38 8.78 -20.43
C GLN A 161 -26.69 9.56 -19.15
N LEU A 162 -26.21 9.09 -17.99
CA LEU A 162 -26.46 9.79 -16.73
C LEU A 162 -25.67 11.10 -16.66
N PRO A 163 -26.23 12.15 -16.06
CA PRO A 163 -25.50 13.38 -15.79
C PRO A 163 -24.32 13.13 -14.84
N LEU A 164 -23.22 13.84 -15.08
CA LEU A 164 -21.94 13.66 -14.38
C LEU A 164 -21.72 14.72 -13.31
N LYS A 165 -21.07 14.33 -12.22
CA LYS A 165 -20.46 15.25 -11.25
C LYS A 165 -18.96 15.25 -11.48
N VAL A 166 -18.42 16.38 -11.94
CA VAL A 166 -17.02 16.51 -12.35
C VAL A 166 -16.31 17.47 -11.40
N LEU A 167 -15.26 16.98 -10.75
CA LEU A 167 -14.37 17.78 -9.90
C LEU A 167 -12.94 17.58 -10.36
N ILE A 168 -12.29 18.65 -10.80
CA ILE A 168 -10.90 18.59 -11.25
C ILE A 168 -10.12 19.69 -10.57
N ASP A 169 -9.05 19.29 -9.91
CA ASP A 169 -8.06 20.21 -9.35
C ASP A 169 -6.74 20.05 -10.09
N TYR A 170 -6.30 21.10 -10.76
CA TYR A 170 -5.11 21.11 -11.59
C TYR A 170 -4.04 22.03 -11.02
N GLU A 171 -3.01 21.45 -10.40
CA GLU A 171 -2.02 22.22 -9.64
C GLU A 171 -0.67 22.39 -10.36
N ALA A 172 -0.54 21.94 -11.62
CA ALA A 172 0.74 21.95 -12.32
C ALA A 172 1.12 23.37 -12.82
N ARG A 173 1.78 24.12 -11.93
CA ARG A 173 2.15 25.54 -12.13
C ARG A 173 2.94 25.80 -13.41
N GLY A 174 2.55 26.85 -14.13
CA GLY A 174 3.23 27.34 -15.34
C GLY A 174 3.12 26.40 -16.55
N SER A 175 2.25 25.39 -16.48
CA SER A 175 2.00 24.44 -17.56
C SER A 175 0.51 24.26 -17.78
N VAL A 176 0.10 24.03 -19.03
CA VAL A 176 -1.29 23.75 -19.41
C VAL A 176 -1.41 22.27 -19.77
N PRO A 177 -2.53 21.58 -19.44
CA PRO A 177 -2.77 20.22 -19.89
C PRO A 177 -2.75 20.10 -21.42
N GLY A 178 -2.43 18.91 -21.94
CA GLY A 178 -2.41 18.66 -23.37
C GLY A 178 -3.80 18.56 -24.01
N THR A 179 -3.82 18.45 -25.33
CA THR A 179 -5.04 18.40 -26.14
C THR A 179 -5.92 17.19 -25.81
N SER A 180 -5.32 16.03 -25.51
CA SER A 180 -6.03 14.81 -25.09
C SER A 180 -6.86 15.04 -23.83
N PHE A 181 -6.27 15.73 -22.85
CA PHE A 181 -6.96 16.13 -21.63
C PHE A 181 -8.12 17.09 -21.93
N ALA A 182 -7.86 18.15 -22.70
CA ALA A 182 -8.90 19.11 -23.09
C ALA A 182 -10.09 18.43 -23.78
N LEU A 183 -9.83 17.49 -24.71
CA LEU A 183 -10.89 16.74 -25.39
C LEU A 183 -11.71 15.87 -24.44
N ALA A 184 -11.06 15.19 -23.50
CA ALA A 184 -11.77 14.39 -22.49
C ALA A 184 -12.60 15.29 -21.56
N LEU A 185 -12.02 16.42 -21.12
CA LEU A 185 -12.71 17.40 -20.28
C LEU A 185 -13.97 17.94 -20.96
N GLY A 186 -13.89 18.31 -22.24
CA GLY A 186 -15.04 18.79 -22.99
C GLY A 186 -16.15 17.74 -23.16
N LYS A 187 -15.81 16.44 -23.24
CA LYS A 187 -16.81 15.36 -23.23
C LYS A 187 -17.53 15.29 -21.89
N LEU A 188 -16.80 15.35 -20.79
CA LEU A 188 -17.37 15.34 -19.44
C LEU A 188 -18.29 16.55 -19.23
N PHE A 189 -17.84 17.75 -19.61
CA PHE A 189 -18.61 18.99 -19.50
C PHE A 189 -19.98 18.91 -20.18
N ARG A 190 -20.05 18.41 -21.41
CA ARG A 190 -21.33 18.31 -22.16
C ARG A 190 -22.39 17.44 -21.49
N ARG A 191 -22.00 16.55 -20.58
CA ARG A 191 -22.89 15.70 -19.80
C ARG A 191 -22.84 16.02 -18.30
N ALA A 192 -22.21 17.12 -17.90
CA ALA A 192 -22.09 17.48 -16.49
C ALA A 192 -23.40 18.08 -15.98
N ARG A 193 -23.76 17.67 -14.76
CA ARG A 193 -24.72 18.35 -13.89
C ARG A 193 -24.01 19.34 -12.98
N ASP A 194 -22.95 18.87 -12.33
CA ASP A 194 -22.08 19.71 -11.50
C ASP A 194 -20.69 19.69 -12.14
N PHE A 195 -20.12 20.85 -12.41
CA PHE A 195 -18.79 20.98 -13.00
C PHE A 195 -17.94 21.96 -12.21
N THR A 196 -16.87 21.43 -11.62
CA THR A 196 -15.89 22.17 -10.84
C THR A 196 -14.52 21.96 -11.45
N PHE A 197 -13.87 23.04 -11.87
CA PHE A 197 -12.49 23.03 -12.32
C PHE A 197 -11.69 24.11 -11.60
N THR A 198 -10.65 23.70 -10.88
CA THR A 198 -9.70 24.59 -10.22
C THR A 198 -8.32 24.43 -10.83
N SER A 199 -7.60 25.54 -10.96
CA SER A 199 -6.28 25.58 -11.58
C SER A 199 -5.37 26.60 -10.90
N SER A 200 -4.10 26.21 -10.73
CA SER A 200 -3.00 27.09 -10.29
C SER A 200 -2.15 27.64 -11.44
N SER A 201 -2.57 27.42 -12.70
CA SER A 201 -1.96 27.87 -13.95
C SER A 201 -2.97 28.64 -14.80
N ASP A 202 -2.54 29.40 -15.82
CA ASP A 202 -3.47 30.03 -16.79
C ASP A 202 -3.99 28.97 -17.77
N THR A 203 -5.22 28.50 -17.56
CA THR A 203 -5.88 27.49 -18.40
C THR A 203 -7.07 28.05 -19.18
N ALA A 204 -7.35 29.34 -19.05
CA ALA A 204 -8.50 30.03 -19.62
C ALA A 204 -8.67 29.78 -21.12
N HIS A 205 -7.57 29.82 -21.89
CA HIS A 205 -7.61 29.55 -23.32
C HIS A 205 -8.05 28.11 -23.63
N MET A 206 -7.50 27.11 -22.93
CA MET A 206 -7.87 25.70 -23.09
C MET A 206 -9.33 25.46 -22.71
N LEU A 207 -9.78 26.03 -21.57
CA LEU A 207 -11.17 25.96 -21.13
C LEU A 207 -12.12 26.57 -22.16
N SER A 208 -11.77 27.73 -22.74
CA SER A 208 -12.60 28.39 -23.76
C SER A 208 -12.79 27.54 -25.02
N GLN A 209 -11.84 26.66 -25.33
CA GLN A 209 -11.90 25.77 -26.49
C GLN A 209 -12.63 24.45 -26.18
N CYS A 210 -12.43 23.90 -24.98
CA CYS A 210 -12.94 22.57 -24.65
C CYS A 210 -14.35 22.59 -24.04
N LEU A 211 -14.72 23.66 -23.35
CA LEU A 211 -16.07 23.86 -22.80
C LEU A 211 -17.02 24.45 -23.86
N THR A 212 -16.89 23.97 -25.10
CA THR A 212 -17.72 24.36 -26.23
C THR A 212 -18.85 23.35 -26.42
N GLY A 213 -20.07 23.86 -26.65
CA GLY A 213 -21.27 23.06 -26.87
C GLY A 213 -22.31 23.18 -25.75
N ARG A 214 -23.44 22.50 -25.92
CA ARG A 214 -24.54 22.52 -24.94
C ARG A 214 -24.27 21.48 -23.84
N ALA A 215 -24.47 21.90 -22.59
CA ALA A 215 -24.52 21.05 -21.40
C ALA A 215 -25.94 21.18 -20.79
N PRO A 216 -26.91 20.38 -21.26
CA PRO A 216 -28.33 20.61 -20.96
C PRO A 216 -28.70 20.34 -19.50
N ASP A 217 -27.96 19.47 -18.82
CA ASP A 217 -28.24 19.06 -17.44
C ASP A 217 -27.44 19.87 -16.39
N LEU A 218 -26.65 20.86 -16.84
CA LEU A 218 -25.73 21.62 -15.98
C LEU A 218 -26.49 22.54 -15.03
N THR A 219 -26.38 22.26 -13.72
CA THR A 219 -26.97 23.08 -12.64
C THR A 219 -25.93 23.99 -12.00
N ASP A 220 -24.71 23.49 -11.83
CA ASP A 220 -23.64 24.15 -11.08
C ASP A 220 -22.34 24.19 -11.89
N LEU A 221 -21.81 25.40 -12.11
CA LEU A 221 -20.54 25.63 -12.78
C LEU A 221 -19.62 26.48 -11.91
N TYR A 222 -18.48 25.90 -11.53
CA TYR A 222 -17.41 26.57 -10.80
C TYR A 222 -16.10 26.46 -11.57
N LEU A 223 -15.54 27.61 -11.94
CA LEU A 223 -14.23 27.71 -12.59
C LEU A 223 -13.35 28.65 -11.76
N ASN A 224 -12.20 28.16 -11.33
CA ASN A 224 -11.19 28.96 -10.64
C ASN A 224 -9.84 28.78 -11.32
N ASP A 225 -9.36 29.82 -12.00
CA ASP A 225 -8.13 29.80 -12.80
C ASP A 225 -7.16 30.83 -12.24
N THR A 226 -6.60 30.56 -11.06
CA THR A 226 -5.78 31.52 -10.31
C THR A 226 -4.29 31.26 -10.51
N TYR A 227 -3.66 32.02 -11.41
CA TYR A 227 -2.21 32.27 -11.36
C TYR A 227 -1.95 33.78 -11.25
N PHE A 228 -1.34 34.23 -10.14
CA PHE A 228 -0.78 35.58 -10.00
C PHE A 228 0.58 35.54 -9.28
N PRO A 229 1.68 35.76 -10.03
CA PRO A 229 2.81 36.50 -9.50
C PRO A 229 3.17 37.66 -10.45
N GLY A 230 2.96 38.90 -9.98
CA GLY A 230 3.65 40.09 -10.51
C GLY A 230 2.98 40.87 -11.66
N THR A 231 1.75 40.57 -12.07
CA THR A 231 1.03 41.39 -13.06
C THR A 231 -0.29 41.90 -12.50
N ALA A 232 -0.55 43.19 -12.73
CA ALA A 232 -1.78 43.86 -12.33
C ALA A 232 -3.00 43.10 -12.86
N PRO A 233 -4.14 43.11 -12.15
CA PRO A 233 -5.33 42.38 -12.56
C PRO A 233 -5.86 43.01 -13.84
N THR A 234 -5.48 42.47 -15.00
CA THR A 234 -6.37 42.53 -16.15
C THR A 234 -7.50 41.56 -15.85
N ALA A 235 -8.40 42.02 -14.97
CA ALA A 235 -9.72 41.47 -14.80
C ALA A 235 -10.37 41.50 -16.18
N ARG A 236 -10.25 40.39 -16.90
CA ARG A 236 -11.18 40.03 -17.95
C ARG A 236 -12.17 39.10 -17.26
N PRO A 237 -13.34 39.62 -16.86
CA PRO A 237 -14.39 38.74 -16.40
C PRO A 237 -14.68 37.75 -17.52
N VAL A 238 -14.93 36.51 -17.13
CA VAL A 238 -15.27 35.38 -17.98
C VAL A 238 -16.63 35.66 -18.62
N TYR A 239 -16.68 36.54 -19.63
CA TYR A 239 -17.90 36.97 -20.31
C TYR A 239 -18.31 36.06 -21.48
N TRP A 240 -17.64 34.93 -21.73
CA TRP A 240 -17.93 34.05 -22.88
C TRP A 240 -19.08 33.05 -22.68
N LEU A 241 -19.82 33.15 -21.57
CA LEU A 241 -21.02 32.33 -21.33
C LEU A 241 -22.33 33.03 -21.74
N ALA A 242 -22.27 34.18 -22.43
CA ALA A 242 -23.45 34.85 -22.95
C ALA A 242 -24.02 34.07 -24.15
N ASP A 243 -25.07 33.29 -23.87
CA ASP A 243 -25.97 32.53 -24.75
C ASP A 243 -25.40 31.25 -25.39
N PRO A 244 -25.51 30.09 -24.67
CA PRO A 244 -26.80 29.38 -24.60
C PRO A 244 -27.07 28.69 -23.25
N LEU A 245 -27.03 29.42 -22.13
CA LEU A 245 -27.15 28.88 -20.76
C LEU A 245 -28.42 29.34 -20.03
N ALA A 246 -29.56 29.28 -20.71
CA ALA A 246 -30.86 29.45 -20.08
C ALA A 246 -31.17 28.23 -19.18
N GLY A 247 -30.73 28.27 -17.92
CA GLY A 247 -30.98 27.20 -16.95
C GLY A 247 -29.98 27.07 -15.80
N ILE A 248 -28.87 27.82 -15.80
CA ILE A 248 -27.88 27.69 -14.71
C ILE A 248 -28.40 28.35 -13.42
N HIS A 249 -28.43 27.59 -12.33
CA HIS A 249 -28.88 28.05 -11.03
C HIS A 249 -27.76 28.81 -10.27
N HIS A 250 -26.48 28.47 -10.50
CA HIS A 250 -25.35 29.16 -9.88
C HIS A 250 -24.08 29.10 -10.76
N VAL A 251 -23.62 30.27 -11.23
CA VAL A 251 -22.29 30.44 -11.84
C VAL A 251 -21.43 31.21 -10.85
N SER A 252 -20.34 30.60 -10.39
CA SER A 252 -19.37 31.30 -9.54
C SER A 252 -17.98 31.20 -10.17
N VAL A 253 -17.37 32.36 -10.37
CA VAL A 253 -15.97 32.49 -10.73
C VAL A 253 -15.25 32.94 -9.47
N GLY A 254 -14.42 32.06 -8.91
CA GLY A 254 -13.66 32.36 -7.70
C GLY A 254 -12.63 33.45 -7.97
N SER A 255 -12.71 34.57 -7.25
CA SER A 255 -11.60 35.51 -7.11
C SER A 255 -11.09 35.42 -5.67
N ASN A 256 -9.92 34.82 -5.45
CA ASN A 256 -9.23 34.98 -4.18
C ASN A 256 -8.64 36.40 -4.11
N ALA A 257 -9.47 37.38 -3.73
CA ALA A 257 -8.96 38.59 -3.12
C ALA A 257 -8.51 38.19 -1.71
N PRO A 258 -7.24 38.46 -1.31
CA PRO A 258 -6.88 38.29 0.08
C PRO A 258 -7.73 39.25 0.90
N THR A 259 -8.56 38.72 1.80
CA THR A 259 -9.11 39.48 2.91
C THR A 259 -7.90 39.99 3.68
N LEU A 260 -7.54 41.25 3.46
CA LEU A 260 -6.60 41.95 4.31
C LEU A 260 -7.24 41.98 5.70
N TYR A 261 -6.78 41.08 6.56
CA TYR A 261 -6.95 41.24 8.00
C TYR A 261 -6.25 42.55 8.36
N GLY A 262 -7.08 43.55 8.68
CA GLY A 262 -6.61 44.74 9.38
C GLY A 262 -6.34 44.39 10.83
N GLU A 263 -5.06 44.28 11.16
CA GLU A 263 -4.47 44.53 12.48
C GLU A 263 -3.17 45.30 12.14
N PHE A 264 -2.93 46.57 12.47
CA PHE A 264 -3.32 47.45 13.57
C PHE A 264 -3.53 48.89 13.06
#